data_AF-A0A0F7ZEZ7-F1
#
_entry.id   AF-A0A0F7ZEZ7-F1
#
_cell.length_a   1.000
_cell.length_b   1.000
_cell.length_c   1.000
_cell.angle_alpha   90.00
_cell.angle_beta   90.00
_cell.angle_gamma   90.00
#
_symmetry.space_group_name_H-M   'P 1'
#
loop_
_entity.id
_entity.type
_entity.pdbx_description
1 polymer ?
#
loop_
_entity_poly.entity_id
_entity_poly.type
_entity_poly.pdbx_seq_one_letter_code
_entity_poly.pdbx_strand_id
1 'polypeptide(L)'
;MVVVDRLSKDRHFTPCRTKMKAYDLAMLFVRDIWKLHGLPDSIVSDRGPLFVSEFWKAVCHRLQINVSLSTAYHPETDGQTENANAFLKQYLRQYVNFAQDDWDEWLPLAEFASRNVINDSTGMSPFFANTGYHPRMSFGPPRAIPHKAPKELTERCNQGNKFASKMHQITDLLRTNLLSAQASQERLANTTRSPAHAT
;
A
#
# COMPACT_ATOMS: atom_id res chain seq x y z
N MET A 1 -8.92 -5.97 -7.01
CA MET A 1 -7.46 -5.82 -7.04
C MET A 1 -7.06 -5.20 -5.72
N VAL A 2 -6.05 -5.79 -5.07
CA VAL A 2 -5.47 -5.26 -3.84
C VAL A 2 -4.02 -4.93 -4.14
N VAL A 3 -3.60 -3.72 -3.80
CA VAL A 3 -2.23 -3.25 -3.99
C VAL A 3 -1.72 -2.73 -2.67
N VAL A 4 -0.49 -3.12 -2.31
CA VAL A 4 0.16 -2.68 -1.08
C VAL A 4 1.52 -2.07 -1.44
N ASP A 5 1.76 -0.84 -1.00
CA ASP A 5 3.09 -0.25 -1.07
C ASP A 5 4.01 -0.89 -0.02
N ARG A 6 5.18 -1.36 -0.44
CA ARG A 6 6.08 -2.14 0.42
C ARG A 6 6.75 -1.28 1.49
N LEU A 7 6.89 0.03 1.27
CA LEU A 7 7.57 0.93 2.20
C LEU A 7 6.60 1.48 3.26
N SER A 8 5.60 2.24 2.82
CA SER A 8 4.62 2.88 3.70
C SER A 8 3.57 1.93 4.26
N LYS A 9 3.43 0.74 3.65
CA LYS A 9 2.32 -0.21 3.88
C LYS A 9 0.96 0.34 3.48
N ASP A 10 0.93 1.36 2.61
CA ASP A 10 -0.30 1.93 2.09
C ASP A 10 -1.05 0.90 1.25
N ARG A 11 -2.38 0.89 1.33
CA ARG A 11 -3.23 -0.16 0.76
C ARG A 11 -4.26 0.46 -0.16
N HIS A 12 -4.49 -0.16 -1.31
CA HIS A 12 -5.56 0.20 -2.23
C HIS A 12 -6.46 -0.99 -2.52
N PHE A 13 -7.77 -0.75 -2.45
CA PHE A 13 -8.80 -1.75 -2.72
C PHE A 13 -9.66 -1.30 -3.89
N THR A 14 -9.51 -2.00 -5.01
CA THR A 14 -10.26 -1.70 -6.24
C THR A 14 -11.20 -2.84 -6.57
N PRO A 15 -12.50 -2.59 -6.82
CA PRO A 15 -13.41 -3.63 -7.26
C PRO A 15 -13.01 -4.13 -8.65
N CYS A 16 -13.06 -5.44 -8.85
CA CYS A 16 -12.74 -6.09 -10.13
C CYS A 16 -13.88 -7.01 -10.54
N ARG A 17 -14.09 -7.14 -11.87
CA ARG A 17 -15.08 -8.05 -12.44
C ARG A 17 -14.41 -9.31 -12.94
N THR A 18 -15.07 -10.45 -12.83
CA THR A 18 -14.53 -11.77 -13.23
C THR A 18 -14.11 -11.84 -14.70
N LYS A 19 -14.80 -11.10 -15.58
CA LYS A 19 -14.55 -11.08 -17.04
C LYS A 19 -13.59 -9.98 -17.49
N MET A 20 -12.85 -9.36 -16.57
CA MET A 20 -11.87 -8.35 -16.91
C MET A 20 -10.77 -8.88 -17.83
N LYS A 21 -10.27 -8.03 -18.71
CA LYS A 21 -9.11 -8.27 -19.57
C LYS A 21 -7.88 -7.53 -19.04
N ALA A 22 -6.71 -7.85 -19.58
CA ALA A 22 -5.46 -7.21 -19.20
C ALA A 22 -5.45 -5.69 -19.47
N TYR A 23 -6.16 -5.23 -20.49
CA TYR A 23 -6.39 -3.81 -20.73
C TYR A 23 -7.14 -3.13 -19.57
N ASP A 24 -8.22 -3.76 -19.08
CA ASP A 24 -9.00 -3.24 -17.96
C ASP A 24 -8.13 -3.17 -16.69
N LEU A 25 -7.29 -4.19 -16.45
CA LEU A 25 -6.31 -4.17 -15.35
C LEU A 25 -5.36 -2.98 -15.47
N ALA A 26 -4.81 -2.71 -16.65
CA ALA A 26 -3.92 -1.57 -16.85
C ALA A 26 -4.62 -0.23 -16.60
N MET A 27 -5.88 -0.10 -17.03
CA MET A 27 -6.67 1.09 -16.74
C MET A 27 -6.98 1.24 -15.25
N LEU A 28 -7.27 0.15 -14.53
CA LEU A 28 -7.39 0.18 -13.07
C LEU A 28 -6.08 0.61 -12.39
N PHE A 29 -4.95 0.08 -12.85
CA PHE A 29 -3.64 0.45 -12.32
C PHE A 29 -3.37 1.95 -12.50
N VAL A 30 -3.61 2.50 -13.69
CA VAL A 30 -3.46 3.94 -13.95
C VAL A 30 -4.41 4.74 -13.06
N ARG A 31 -5.69 4.35 -13.04
CA ARG A 31 -6.74 5.08 -12.36
C ARG A 31 -6.56 5.05 -10.86
N ASP A 32 -6.15 3.95 -10.25
CA ASP A 32 -6.24 3.79 -8.79
C ASP A 32 -4.90 3.76 -8.10
N ILE A 33 -3.80 3.48 -8.82
CA ILE A 33 -2.46 3.40 -8.26
C ILE A 33 -1.58 4.52 -8.81
N TRP A 34 -1.37 4.58 -10.13
CA TRP A 34 -0.48 5.57 -10.72
C TRP A 34 -0.90 6.99 -10.37
N LYS A 35 -2.18 7.35 -10.51
CA LYS A 35 -2.62 8.73 -10.21
C LYS A 35 -2.24 9.19 -8.79
N LEU A 36 -2.09 8.26 -7.85
CA LEU A 36 -1.82 8.56 -6.44
C LEU A 36 -0.33 8.57 -6.13
N HIS A 37 0.46 7.67 -6.72
CA HIS A 37 1.85 7.41 -6.31
C HIS A 37 2.89 7.57 -7.41
N GLY A 38 2.45 7.73 -8.66
CA GLY A 38 3.33 7.63 -9.82
C GLY A 38 3.62 6.19 -10.24
N LEU A 39 4.68 6.02 -11.03
CA LEU A 39 5.13 4.70 -11.49
C LEU A 39 6.00 4.03 -10.41
N PRO A 40 5.74 2.77 -10.06
CA PRO A 40 6.61 2.00 -9.19
C PRO A 40 7.83 1.47 -9.96
N ASP A 41 8.97 1.36 -9.28
CA ASP A 41 10.18 0.73 -9.85
C ASP A 41 10.00 -0.78 -10.08
N SER A 42 9.16 -1.41 -9.26
CA SER A 42 8.86 -2.83 -9.36
C SER A 42 7.50 -3.21 -8.80
N ILE A 43 6.92 -4.26 -9.39
CA ILE A 43 5.65 -4.88 -8.97
C ILE A 43 5.91 -6.35 -8.69
N VAL A 44 5.41 -6.82 -7.55
CA VAL A 44 5.28 -8.25 -7.27
C VAL A 44 3.81 -8.62 -7.39
N SER A 45 3.50 -9.64 -8.18
CA SER A 45 2.14 -10.18 -8.31
C SER A 45 2.15 -11.70 -8.26
N ASP A 46 0.99 -12.30 -7.99
CA ASP A 46 0.80 -13.73 -8.21
C ASP A 46 0.89 -14.11 -9.70
N ARG A 47 0.76 -15.40 -9.98
CA ARG A 47 0.71 -15.94 -11.35
C ARG A 47 -0.69 -15.88 -11.97
N GLY A 48 -1.53 -14.96 -11.51
CA GLY A 48 -2.88 -14.76 -12.03
C GLY A 48 -2.86 -14.45 -13.54
N PRO A 49 -3.83 -14.95 -14.33
CA PRO A 49 -3.81 -14.84 -15.80
C PRO A 49 -3.63 -13.43 -16.35
N LEU A 50 -4.16 -12.42 -15.65
CA LEU A 50 -4.04 -11.01 -16.05
C LEU A 50 -2.60 -10.49 -15.88
N PHE A 51 -1.93 -10.84 -14.78
CA PHE A 51 -0.58 -10.40 -14.46
C PHE A 51 0.50 -11.14 -15.27
N VAL A 52 0.21 -12.34 -15.77
CA VAL A 52 1.12 -13.07 -16.67
C VAL A 52 0.83 -12.85 -18.15
N SER A 53 -0.19 -12.05 -18.48
CA SER A 53 -0.57 -11.77 -19.87
C SER A 53 0.52 -11.00 -20.62
N GLU A 54 0.67 -11.30 -21.91
CA GLU A 54 1.63 -10.60 -22.78
C GLU A 54 1.36 -9.09 -22.84
N PHE A 55 0.08 -8.69 -22.81
CA PHE A 55 -0.30 -7.29 -22.75
C PHE A 55 0.24 -6.60 -21.48
N TRP A 56 0.03 -7.19 -20.31
CA TRP A 56 0.50 -6.60 -19.05
C TRP A 56 2.03 -6.54 -18.99
N LYS A 57 2.71 -7.61 -19.44
CA LYS A 57 4.18 -7.61 -19.56
C LYS A 57 4.68 -6.50 -20.48
N ALA A 58 4.03 -6.30 -21.64
CA ALA A 58 4.40 -5.25 -22.57
C ALA A 58 4.20 -3.85 -21.98
N VAL A 59 3.11 -3.62 -21.24
CA VAL A 59 2.86 -2.37 -20.52
C VAL A 59 3.97 -2.11 -19.50
N CYS A 60 4.27 -3.08 -18.63
CA CYS A 60 5.33 -2.94 -17.64
C CYS A 60 6.71 -2.71 -18.28
N HIS A 61 7.03 -3.45 -19.35
CA HIS A 61 8.27 -3.27 -20.09
C HIS A 61 8.39 -1.85 -20.68
N ARG A 62 7.31 -1.34 -21.29
CA ARG A 62 7.31 0.00 -21.90
C ARG A 62 7.46 1.12 -20.86
N LEU A 63 6.92 0.89 -19.66
CA LEU A 63 6.99 1.79 -18.50
C LEU A 63 8.24 1.54 -17.63
N GLN A 64 9.11 0.60 -18.01
CA GLN A 64 10.32 0.24 -17.27
C GLN A 64 10.07 -0.24 -15.83
N ILE A 65 8.92 -0.88 -15.61
CA ILE A 65 8.55 -1.48 -14.33
C ILE A 65 9.09 -2.91 -14.26
N ASN A 66 9.87 -3.23 -13.24
CA ASN A 66 10.37 -4.58 -13.02
C ASN A 66 9.27 -5.46 -12.40
N VAL A 67 8.81 -6.48 -13.12
CA VAL A 67 7.77 -7.40 -12.62
C VAL A 67 8.41 -8.67 -12.09
N SER A 68 8.03 -9.08 -10.88
CA SER A 68 8.41 -10.36 -10.29
C SER A 68 7.15 -11.15 -9.94
N LEU A 69 7.06 -12.39 -10.43
CA LEU A 69 5.93 -13.26 -10.12
C LEU A 69 6.24 -14.03 -8.82
N SER A 70 5.34 -13.94 -7.84
CA SER A 70 5.44 -14.76 -6.63
C SER A 70 5.34 -16.24 -7.00
N THR A 71 6.08 -17.08 -6.27
CA THR A 71 5.94 -18.53 -6.36
C THR A 71 4.96 -19.00 -5.29
N ALA A 72 4.29 -20.13 -5.50
CA ALA A 72 3.23 -20.64 -4.61
C ALA A 72 3.68 -20.98 -3.17
N TYR A 73 4.93 -20.69 -2.79
CA TYR A 73 5.50 -20.98 -1.47
C TYR A 73 6.53 -19.92 -1.04
N HIS A 74 6.34 -18.64 -1.38
CA HIS A 74 7.14 -17.53 -0.83
C HIS A 74 6.27 -16.58 0.03
N PRO A 75 6.05 -16.92 1.32
CA PRO A 75 5.24 -16.11 2.24
C PRO A 75 5.75 -14.67 2.40
N GLU A 76 7.05 -14.45 2.22
CA GLU A 76 7.67 -13.13 2.38
C GLU A 76 7.20 -12.11 1.33
N THR A 77 6.87 -12.57 0.11
CA THR A 77 6.50 -11.68 -0.99
C THR A 77 5.00 -11.49 -1.12
N ASP A 78 4.19 -12.53 -0.82
CA ASP A 78 2.72 -12.45 -0.92
C ASP A 78 2.03 -12.14 0.42
N GLY A 79 2.74 -12.30 1.55
CA GLY A 79 2.16 -12.14 2.89
C GLY A 79 1.58 -10.75 3.17
N GLN A 80 2.08 -9.70 2.51
CA GLN A 80 1.51 -8.35 2.65
C GLN A 80 0.14 -8.23 1.99
N THR A 81 -0.01 -8.76 0.78
CA THR A 81 -1.28 -8.78 0.06
C THR A 81 -2.26 -9.74 0.73
N GLU A 82 -1.79 -10.89 1.23
CA GLU A 82 -2.60 -11.82 2.03
C GLU A 82 -3.12 -11.16 3.32
N ASN A 83 -2.27 -10.44 4.06
CA ASN A 83 -2.68 -9.69 5.25
C ASN A 83 -3.72 -8.61 4.91
N ALA A 84 -3.52 -7.88 3.81
CA ALA A 84 -4.47 -6.88 3.34
C ALA A 84 -5.81 -7.50 2.93
N ASN A 85 -5.79 -8.65 2.25
CA ASN A 85 -6.98 -9.42 1.90
C ASN A 85 -7.71 -9.95 3.14
N ALA A 86 -6.99 -10.44 4.15
CA ALA A 86 -7.57 -10.91 5.40
C ALA A 86 -8.29 -9.77 6.15
N PHE A 87 -7.62 -8.61 6.27
CA PHE A 87 -8.23 -7.40 6.81
C PHE A 87 -9.51 -7.02 6.04
N LEU A 88 -9.44 -6.96 4.71
CA LEU A 88 -10.56 -6.55 3.88
C LEU A 88 -11.75 -7.50 4.05
N LYS A 89 -11.52 -8.81 4.07
CA LYS A 89 -12.57 -9.82 4.31
C LYS A 89 -13.20 -9.63 5.69
N GLN A 90 -12.42 -9.39 6.73
CA GLN A 90 -12.93 -9.16 8.08
C GLN A 90 -13.75 -7.87 8.16
N TYR A 91 -13.27 -6.79 7.53
CA TYR A 91 -13.99 -5.53 7.46
C TYR A 91 -15.34 -5.71 6.77
N LEU A 92 -15.35 -6.25 5.54
CA LEU A 92 -16.57 -6.42 4.76
C LEU A 92 -17.61 -7.31 5.48
N ARG A 93 -17.19 -8.36 6.18
CA ARG A 93 -18.10 -9.21 6.97
C ARG A 93 -18.94 -8.44 8.02
N GLN A 94 -18.50 -7.26 8.44
CA GLN A 94 -19.19 -6.46 9.46
C GLN A 94 -20.17 -5.45 8.87
N TYR A 95 -19.98 -5.02 7.62
CA TYR A 95 -20.70 -3.89 7.03
C TYR A 95 -21.59 -4.28 5.84
N VAL A 96 -21.17 -5.29 5.08
CA VAL A 96 -21.91 -5.76 3.91
C VAL A 96 -23.27 -6.28 4.31
N ASN A 97 -24.27 -5.96 3.51
CA ASN A 97 -25.64 -6.38 3.76
C ASN A 97 -25.80 -7.91 3.64
N PHE A 98 -26.98 -8.43 4.00
CA PHE A 98 -27.25 -9.87 3.94
C PHE A 98 -27.17 -10.45 2.51
N ALA A 99 -27.54 -9.67 1.50
CA ALA A 99 -27.52 -10.09 0.09
C ALA A 99 -26.11 -10.07 -0.54
N GLN A 100 -25.13 -9.42 0.11
CA GLN A 100 -23.75 -9.29 -0.33
C GLN A 100 -23.57 -8.60 -1.69
N ASP A 101 -24.46 -7.69 -2.04
CA ASP A 101 -24.45 -6.96 -3.31
C ASP A 101 -23.97 -5.51 -3.19
N ASP A 102 -23.66 -5.02 -1.99
CA ASP A 102 -23.18 -3.66 -1.69
C ASP A 102 -21.70 -3.60 -1.28
N TRP A 103 -20.96 -4.70 -1.38
CA TRP A 103 -19.59 -4.80 -0.87
C TRP A 103 -18.60 -3.82 -1.49
N ASP A 104 -18.81 -3.43 -2.74
CA ASP A 104 -17.95 -2.48 -3.45
C ASP A 104 -18.15 -1.03 -2.95
N GLU A 105 -19.33 -0.70 -2.43
CA GLU A 105 -19.62 0.60 -1.81
C GLU A 105 -18.83 0.82 -0.51
N TRP A 106 -18.48 -0.27 0.18
CA TRP A 106 -17.72 -0.25 1.44
C TRP A 106 -16.20 -0.17 1.26
N LEU A 107 -15.68 -0.44 0.05
CA LEU A 107 -14.23 -0.46 -0.21
C LEU A 107 -13.52 0.88 0.13
N PRO A 108 -14.07 2.07 -0.21
CA PRO A 108 -13.41 3.33 0.14
C PRO A 108 -13.23 3.52 1.64
N LEU A 109 -14.22 3.11 2.45
CA LEU A 109 -14.15 3.19 3.90
C LEU A 109 -13.22 2.12 4.49
N ALA A 110 -13.23 0.90 3.94
CA ALA A 110 -12.29 -0.15 4.31
C ALA A 110 -10.85 0.27 4.03
N GLU A 111 -10.60 0.87 2.86
CA GLU A 111 -9.30 1.41 2.47
C GLU A 111 -8.89 2.49 3.47
N PHE A 112 -9.72 3.52 3.67
CA PHE A 112 -9.43 4.60 4.60
C PHE A 112 -9.14 4.11 6.03
N ALA A 113 -9.93 3.16 6.55
CA ALA A 113 -9.71 2.55 7.86
C ALA A 113 -8.35 1.84 7.90
N SER A 114 -8.05 1.01 6.90
CA SER A 114 -6.79 0.25 6.84
C SER A 114 -5.54 1.15 6.81
N ARG A 115 -5.64 2.31 6.16
CA ARG A 115 -4.55 3.29 6.03
C ARG A 115 -4.32 4.09 7.31
N ASN A 116 -5.28 4.11 8.23
CA ASN A 116 -5.22 4.89 9.47
C ASN A 116 -4.79 4.08 10.71
N VAL A 117 -4.67 2.77 10.59
CA VAL A 117 -4.16 1.92 11.67
C VAL A 117 -2.62 1.90 11.64
N ILE A 118 -2.00 1.99 12.82
CA ILE A 118 -0.54 1.87 12.97
C ILE A 118 -0.12 0.49 12.49
N ASN A 119 0.87 0.43 11.61
CA ASN A 119 1.43 -0.83 11.17
C ASN A 119 2.65 -1.20 12.03
N ASP A 120 2.69 -2.44 12.52
CA ASP A 120 3.73 -2.91 13.43
C ASP A 120 5.15 -2.83 12.84
N SER A 121 5.28 -3.04 11.53
CA SER A 121 6.59 -3.04 10.85
C SER A 121 7.15 -1.64 10.62
N THR A 122 6.28 -0.62 10.52
CA THR A 122 6.70 0.77 10.29
C THR A 122 6.59 1.64 11.54
N GLY A 123 5.82 1.23 12.54
CA GLY A 123 5.54 2.00 13.75
C GLY A 123 4.64 3.23 13.53
N MET A 124 4.09 3.40 12.33
CA MET A 124 3.24 4.54 11.95
C MET A 124 2.05 4.08 11.10
N SER A 125 1.01 4.91 10.97
CA SER A 125 -0.07 4.62 10.03
C SER A 125 0.39 4.84 8.58
N PRO A 126 -0.04 4.00 7.62
CA PRO A 126 0.30 4.19 6.22
C PRO A 126 -0.08 5.57 5.67
N PHE A 127 -1.22 6.12 6.11
CA PHE A 127 -1.65 7.46 5.73
C PHE A 127 -0.63 8.51 6.16
N PHE A 128 -0.13 8.45 7.40
CA PHE A 128 0.88 9.38 7.89
C PHE A 128 2.22 9.17 7.17
N ALA A 129 2.62 7.92 6.97
CA ALA A 129 3.85 7.58 6.26
C ALA A 129 3.88 8.18 4.84
N ASN A 130 2.75 8.14 4.13
CA ASN A 130 2.66 8.63 2.75
C ASN A 130 2.41 10.15 2.66
N THR A 131 1.57 10.72 3.54
CA THR A 131 1.13 12.13 3.43
C THR A 131 1.86 13.09 4.38
N GLY A 132 2.51 12.59 5.43
CA GLY A 132 3.20 13.38 6.45
C GLY A 132 2.29 14.02 7.51
N TYR A 133 0.97 13.74 7.47
CA TYR A 133 -0.02 14.22 8.44
C TYR A 133 -1.10 13.17 8.70
N HIS A 134 -1.83 13.30 9.82
CA HIS A 134 -2.97 12.44 10.10
C HIS A 134 -4.24 13.05 9.51
N PRO A 135 -5.11 12.23 8.88
CA PRO A 135 -6.35 12.74 8.36
C PRO A 135 -7.28 13.10 9.51
N ARG A 136 -8.26 13.92 9.19
CA ARG A 136 -9.30 14.30 10.12
C ARG A 136 -10.27 13.13 10.29
N MET A 137 -10.31 12.54 11.48
CA MET A 137 -11.18 11.40 11.79
C MET A 137 -12.55 11.78 12.36
N SER A 138 -12.75 13.03 12.78
CA SER A 138 -14.00 13.48 13.42
C SER A 138 -14.89 14.29 12.47
N PHE A 139 -16.21 14.14 12.60
CA PHE A 139 -17.21 14.96 11.88
C PHE A 139 -17.39 16.39 12.46
N GLY A 140 -16.56 16.80 13.44
CA GLY A 140 -16.69 18.09 14.12
C GLY A 140 -16.40 19.32 13.23
N PRO A 141 -16.34 20.53 13.79
CA PRO A 141 -15.85 21.71 13.05
C PRO A 141 -14.36 21.54 12.72
N PRO A 142 -13.88 21.94 11.53
CA PRO A 142 -12.47 21.82 11.16
C PRO A 142 -11.57 22.39 12.25
N ARG A 143 -10.43 21.74 12.51
CA ARG A 143 -9.40 22.34 13.36
C ARG A 143 -9.08 23.70 12.74
N ALA A 144 -9.23 24.78 13.51
CA ALA A 144 -8.98 26.13 13.03
C ALA A 144 -7.59 26.16 12.39
N ILE A 145 -7.53 26.33 11.08
CA ILE A 145 -6.27 26.52 10.36
C ILE A 145 -5.76 27.88 10.84
N PRO A 146 -4.54 27.98 11.42
CA PRO A 146 -3.99 29.29 11.76
C PRO A 146 -3.98 30.15 10.50
N HIS A 147 -4.77 31.22 10.50
CA HIS A 147 -5.22 31.91 9.29
C HIS A 147 -4.17 32.85 8.68
N LYS A 148 -2.89 32.73 9.06
CA LYS A 148 -1.79 33.48 8.45
C LYS A 148 -0.97 32.54 7.58
N ALA A 149 -1.41 32.39 6.33
CA ALA A 149 -0.50 31.97 5.28
C ALA A 149 0.65 32.99 5.19
N PRO A 150 1.92 32.56 5.16
CA PRO A 150 3.03 33.48 5.01
C PRO A 150 2.87 34.27 3.70
N LYS A 151 2.92 35.60 3.79
CA LYS A 151 2.82 36.47 2.62
C LYS A 151 4.10 36.46 1.78
N GLU A 152 5.23 36.17 2.40
CA GLU A 152 6.54 36.20 1.77
C GLU A 152 6.96 34.85 1.17
N LEU A 153 7.51 34.90 -0.04
CA LEU A 153 8.01 33.71 -0.75
C LEU A 153 9.10 32.98 0.03
N THR A 154 10.02 33.71 0.66
CA THR A 154 11.12 33.14 1.46
C THR A 154 10.61 32.28 2.62
N GLU A 155 9.58 32.76 3.33
CA GLU A 155 8.99 32.01 4.43
C GLU A 155 8.22 30.77 3.94
N ARG A 156 7.55 30.87 2.79
CA ARG A 156 6.91 29.71 2.11
C ARG A 156 7.94 28.67 1.67
N CYS A 157 9.04 29.09 1.05
CA CYS A 157 10.14 28.20 0.66
C CYS A 157 10.76 27.53 1.88
N ASN A 158 10.97 28.27 2.97
CA ASN A 158 11.49 27.72 4.21
C ASN A 158 10.54 26.68 4.82
N GLN A 159 9.22 26.90 4.77
CA GLN A 159 8.23 25.91 5.20
C GLN A 159 8.24 24.67 4.30
N GLY A 160 8.30 24.85 2.98
CA GLY A 160 8.42 23.76 2.00
C GLY A 160 9.67 22.91 2.24
N ASN A 161 10.82 23.55 2.45
CA ASN A 161 12.07 22.86 2.77
C ASN A 161 11.98 22.09 4.09
N LYS A 162 11.41 22.69 5.15
CA LYS A 162 11.17 22.00 6.42
C LYS A 162 10.27 20.77 6.26
N PHE A 163 9.21 20.89 5.45
CA PHE A 163 8.34 19.77 5.13
C PHE A 163 9.09 18.67 4.38
N ALA A 164 9.85 19.01 3.34
CA ALA A 164 10.64 18.05 2.57
C ALA A 164 11.69 17.34 3.45
N SER A 165 12.40 18.07 4.31
CA SER A 165 13.32 17.48 5.29
C SER A 165 12.63 16.51 6.23
N LYS A 166 11.42 16.87 6.72
CA LYS A 166 10.62 15.97 7.56
C LYS A 166 10.20 14.71 6.79
N MET A 167 9.79 14.82 5.54
CA MET A 167 9.41 13.66 4.71
C MET A 167 10.60 12.74 4.43
N HIS A 168 11.81 13.29 4.20
CA HIS A 168 13.02 12.48 4.12
C HIS A 168 13.29 11.73 5.42
N GLN A 169 13.20 12.41 6.57
CA GLN A 169 13.36 11.76 7.89
C GLN A 169 12.35 10.64 8.12
N ILE A 170 11.08 10.84 7.75
CA ILE A 170 10.05 9.81 7.81
C ILE A 170 10.44 8.62 6.92
N THR A 171 10.85 8.88 5.69
CA THR A 171 11.26 7.84 4.74
C THR A 171 12.41 7.00 5.27
N ASP A 172 13.42 7.64 5.86
CA ASP A 172 14.57 6.94 6.44
C ASP A 172 14.16 6.11 7.67
N LEU A 173 13.30 6.66 8.53
CA LEU A 173 12.75 5.92 9.68
C LEU A 173 11.96 4.68 9.25
N LEU A 174 11.14 4.80 8.20
CA LEU A 174 10.38 3.67 7.66
C LEU A 174 11.33 2.58 7.17
N ARG A 175 12.39 2.94 6.42
CA ARG A 175 13.40 1.98 5.96
C ARG A 175 14.09 1.28 7.14
N THR A 176 14.51 2.02 8.16
CA THR A 176 15.17 1.42 9.34
C THR A 176 14.25 0.47 10.08
N ASN A 177 12.99 0.86 10.27
CA ASN A 177 12.01 0.03 10.97
C ASN A 177 11.72 -1.24 10.17
N LEU A 178 11.53 -1.15 8.86
CA LEU A 178 11.31 -2.31 8.00
C LEU A 178 12.49 -3.28 8.00
N LEU A 179 13.72 -2.79 7.90
CA LEU A 179 14.90 -3.65 7.97
C LEU A 179 14.99 -4.36 9.33
N SER A 180 14.70 -3.66 10.42
CA SER A 180 14.68 -4.28 11.76
C SER A 180 13.56 -5.31 11.92
N ALA A 181 12.39 -5.06 11.32
CA ALA A 181 11.26 -5.98 11.32
C ALA A 181 11.57 -7.23 10.49
N GLN A 182 12.15 -7.08 9.29
CA GLN A 182 12.59 -8.18 8.45
C GLN A 182 13.63 -9.05 9.16
N ALA A 183 14.67 -8.43 9.75
CA ALA A 183 15.70 -9.17 10.49
C ALA A 183 15.10 -9.95 11.69
N SER A 184 14.11 -9.36 12.38
CA SER A 184 13.41 -10.05 13.47
C SER A 184 12.56 -11.22 12.96
N GLN A 185 11.87 -11.04 11.83
CA GLN A 185 11.06 -12.08 11.19
C GLN A 185 11.93 -13.23 10.67
N GLU A 186 13.06 -12.95 10.04
CA GLU A 186 14.02 -13.96 9.58
C GLU A 186 14.57 -14.78 10.76
N ARG A 187 14.91 -14.13 11.88
CA ARG A 187 15.35 -14.85 13.10
C ARG A 187 14.28 -15.81 13.61
N LEU A 188 13.02 -15.36 13.68
CA LEU A 188 11.89 -16.18 14.12
C LEU A 188 11.55 -17.31 13.13
N ALA A 189 11.68 -17.08 11.83
CA ALA A 189 11.51 -18.11 10.81
C ALA A 189 12.63 -19.16 10.87
N ASN A 190 13.87 -18.73 11.14
CA ASN A 190 15.00 -19.64 11.26
C ASN A 190 14.97 -20.48 12.53
N THR A 191 14.41 -20.00 13.64
CA THR A 191 14.21 -20.83 14.85
C THR A 191 13.18 -21.95 14.64
N THR A 192 12.29 -21.80 13.66
CA THR A 192 11.26 -22.79 13.32
C THR A 192 11.62 -23.69 12.13
N ARG A 193 12.72 -23.42 11.40
CA ARG A 193 13.22 -24.29 10.32
C ARG A 193 14.18 -25.35 10.86
N SER A 194 13.84 -26.63 10.70
CA SER A 194 14.82 -27.72 10.84
C SER A 194 15.83 -27.69 9.69
N PRO A 195 17.12 -28.00 9.92
CA PRO A 195 18.12 -28.02 8.86
C PRO A 195 17.73 -29.03 7.77
N ALA A 196 17.88 -28.64 6.51
CA ALA A 196 17.69 -29.54 5.39
C ALA A 196 18.70 -30.70 5.50
N HIS A 197 18.26 -31.93 5.26
CA HIS A 197 19.15 -33.08 5.16
C HIS A 197 20.17 -32.80 4.04
N ALA A 198 21.45 -32.75 4.41
CA ALA A 198 22.54 -32.72 3.45
C ALA A 198 22.44 -33.98 2.58
N THR A 199 22.41 -33.79 1.26
CA THR A 199 22.50 -34.86 0.26
C THR A 199 23.89 -34.89 -0.33
#